data_AF-A0A364NG77-F1
#
_entry.id   AF-A0A364NG77-F1
#
_cell.length_a   1.000
_cell.length_b   1.000
_cell.length_c   1.000
_cell.angle_alpha   90.00
_cell.angle_beta   90.00
_cell.angle_gamma   90.00
#
_symmetry.space_group_name_H-M   'P 1'
#
loop_
_entity.id
_entity.type
_entity.pdbx_description
1 polymer ?
#
loop_
_entity_poly.entity_id
_entity_poly.type
_entity_poly.pdbx_seq_one_letter_code
_entity_poly.pdbx_strand_id
1 'polypeptide(L)'
;MRLFHPLATALAAITTLTMASETPAPPQLTLIYSMEAKLGDRFSLGSIPTGEERIVIPIVGGTFKGPRVSGTILNFGADWRLTDAQGKLRPDARYNLQTDDGTYIYVQTEGLPPAADGAPSMLRGKFETDTNGTAAWMNDVAAVGVIRRKGTEAVLIDMWEAQYKLLPPSLIELQIGQIDLLLAMYPSETTLDPSAQTILEVFRDSTTSNSLESAQAAIKSTPNISMPLDLPIGAPDTEEEKSLRLDLSIPFVYYPGERNSPPPDDAPSVKLRIQQPNWLSKAATTQLSASIPPSEDVLGSIEFIREAALSHVSSSAATKDAMSPETNGQSSPLVRVWFYFPSISTRSKRDDFITHAPSYSLTGFLYAGKPGLLCVEGASKDIDEYMRFIKTESWGDIPPGHKKVSERLREVLGMGEGRRVFGDMEEITDKVGERRGVRANRADMKAVEEWLVERGLGEAFTRVLM
;
A
#
# COMPACT_ATOMS: atom_id res chain seq x y z
N MET A 1 23.42 -63.89 -57.05
CA MET A 1 22.41 -63.77 -55.98
C MET A 1 23.07 -63.21 -54.72
N ARG A 2 23.23 -61.88 -54.63
CA ARG A 2 23.47 -61.13 -53.38
C ARG A 2 22.99 -59.69 -53.62
N LEU A 3 21.88 -59.36 -52.99
CA LEU A 3 21.24 -58.05 -53.00
C LEU A 3 22.14 -57.06 -52.23
N PHE A 4 22.51 -55.94 -52.87
CA PHE A 4 23.08 -54.79 -52.18
C PHE A 4 22.06 -53.64 -52.26
N HIS A 5 21.42 -53.35 -51.13
CA HIS A 5 20.76 -52.08 -50.86
C HIS A 5 21.79 -51.12 -50.26
N PRO A 6 21.93 -49.88 -50.74
CA PRO A 6 22.40 -48.79 -49.92
C PRO A 6 21.22 -47.92 -49.46
N LEU A 7 21.21 -47.72 -48.14
CA LEU A 7 20.40 -46.81 -47.33
C LEU A 7 20.10 -45.46 -48.00
N ALA A 8 18.82 -45.08 -47.98
CA ALA A 8 18.40 -43.68 -48.10
C ALA A 8 18.65 -42.97 -46.76
N THR A 9 19.66 -42.09 -46.71
CA THR A 9 19.83 -41.13 -45.61
C THR A 9 18.82 -39.99 -45.78
N ALA A 10 17.80 -39.97 -44.93
CA ALA A 10 16.91 -38.83 -44.77
C ALA A 10 17.68 -37.71 -44.04
N LEU A 11 17.90 -36.59 -44.71
CA LEU A 11 18.46 -35.38 -44.12
C LEU A 11 17.31 -34.66 -43.38
N ALA A 12 17.28 -34.75 -42.05
CA ALA A 12 16.39 -33.93 -41.24
C ALA A 12 16.90 -32.48 -41.28
N ALA A 13 16.14 -31.60 -41.92
CA ALA A 13 16.38 -30.16 -41.84
C ALA A 13 16.03 -29.70 -40.42
N ILE A 14 17.04 -29.43 -39.60
CA ILE A 14 16.88 -28.70 -38.35
C ILE A 14 16.70 -27.24 -38.74
N THR A 15 15.45 -26.79 -38.83
CA THR A 15 15.13 -25.37 -38.95
C THR A 15 15.48 -24.70 -37.62
N THR A 16 16.68 -24.14 -37.53
CA THR A 16 17.01 -23.19 -36.45
C THR A 16 16.10 -21.98 -36.62
N LEU A 17 15.09 -21.85 -35.75
CA LEU A 17 14.40 -20.57 -35.54
C LEU A 17 15.44 -19.58 -34.98
N THR A 18 16.06 -18.81 -35.87
CA THR A 18 16.72 -17.57 -35.50
C THR A 18 15.63 -16.61 -35.02
N MET A 19 15.44 -16.50 -33.71
CA MET A 19 14.83 -15.31 -33.12
C MET A 19 15.74 -14.15 -33.47
N ALA A 20 15.34 -13.34 -34.45
CA ALA A 20 15.93 -12.03 -34.65
C ALA A 20 15.60 -11.22 -33.40
N SER A 21 16.56 -11.15 -32.47
CA SER A 21 16.48 -10.21 -31.35
C SER A 21 16.71 -8.82 -31.93
N GLU A 22 15.64 -8.19 -32.44
CA GLU A 22 15.68 -6.75 -32.71
C GLU A 22 16.11 -6.04 -31.42
N THR A 23 17.12 -5.18 -31.54
CA THR A 23 17.63 -4.43 -30.40
C THR A 23 16.53 -3.44 -29.97
N PRO A 24 16.07 -3.47 -28.70
CA PRO A 24 15.02 -2.57 -28.25
C PRO A 24 15.46 -1.12 -28.40
N ALA A 25 14.61 -0.30 -29.00
CA ALA A 25 14.90 1.11 -29.18
C ALA A 25 14.55 1.93 -27.92
N PRO A 26 15.31 3.01 -27.66
CA PRO A 26 15.16 3.79 -26.43
C PRO A 26 13.88 4.63 -26.44
N PRO A 27 13.19 4.75 -25.30
CA PRO A 27 12.00 5.59 -25.19
C PRO A 27 12.31 7.05 -25.50
N GLN A 28 11.36 7.74 -26.14
CA GLN A 28 11.45 9.18 -26.38
C GLN A 28 11.05 9.95 -25.12
N LEU A 29 11.65 11.12 -24.92
CA LEU A 29 11.44 11.96 -23.74
C LEU A 29 10.92 13.35 -24.11
N THR A 30 9.91 13.83 -23.39
CA THR A 30 9.36 15.20 -23.50
C THR A 30 9.57 15.98 -22.20
N LEU A 31 9.91 17.26 -22.31
CA LEU A 31 10.20 18.09 -21.14
C LEU A 31 8.91 18.36 -20.34
N ILE A 32 8.92 18.02 -19.06
CA ILE A 32 7.89 18.42 -18.09
C ILE A 32 8.16 19.87 -17.67
N TYR A 33 9.34 20.12 -17.08
CA TYR A 33 9.81 21.43 -16.67
C TYR A 33 11.34 21.47 -16.52
N SER A 34 11.90 22.68 -16.53
CA SER A 34 13.21 22.99 -15.98
C SER A 34 13.03 23.77 -14.67
N MET A 35 13.81 23.45 -13.65
CA MET A 35 13.75 24.13 -12.36
C MET A 35 15.12 24.57 -11.83
N GLU A 36 15.10 25.62 -11.04
CA GLU A 36 16.18 26.02 -10.14
C GLU A 36 15.68 25.88 -8.70
N ALA A 37 16.16 24.85 -7.99
CA ALA A 37 15.84 24.60 -6.59
C ALA A 37 16.93 25.20 -5.70
N LYS A 38 16.52 26.10 -4.80
CA LYS A 38 17.38 26.75 -3.82
C LYS A 38 17.56 25.85 -2.61
N LEU A 39 18.78 25.75 -2.14
CA LEU A 39 19.21 24.89 -1.05
C LEU A 39 19.56 25.73 0.17
N GLY A 40 19.15 25.27 1.34
CA GLY A 40 19.53 25.87 2.62
C GLY A 40 20.81 25.26 3.19
N ASP A 41 21.10 25.63 4.44
CA ASP A 41 22.25 25.12 5.18
C ASP A 41 22.13 23.61 5.41
N ARG A 42 23.12 22.87 4.91
CA ARG A 42 23.19 21.42 5.05
C ARG A 42 23.80 21.01 6.37
N PHE A 43 23.37 19.87 6.90
CA PHE A 43 23.99 19.27 8.09
C PHE A 43 24.17 17.76 7.93
N SER A 44 25.23 17.24 8.52
CA SER A 44 25.53 15.81 8.52
C SER A 44 24.99 15.16 9.79
N LEU A 45 24.42 13.96 9.63
CA LEU A 45 24.09 13.06 10.74
C LEU A 45 25.27 12.13 11.06
N GLY A 46 26.35 12.20 10.28
CA GLY A 46 27.41 11.21 10.29
C GLY A 46 26.96 9.87 9.72
N SER A 47 27.66 8.81 10.11
CA SER A 47 27.35 7.44 9.69
C SER A 47 26.05 6.94 10.28
N ILE A 48 25.30 6.17 9.49
CA ILE A 48 24.01 5.61 9.85
C ILE A 48 23.98 4.10 9.56
N PRO A 49 23.03 3.32 10.09
CA PRO A 49 23.00 1.87 9.88
C PRO A 49 23.01 1.41 8.41
N THR A 50 22.57 2.27 7.49
CA THR A 50 22.45 1.95 6.06
C THR A 50 23.51 2.62 5.17
N GLY A 51 24.50 3.32 5.73
CA GLY A 51 25.57 3.96 4.92
C GLY A 51 26.59 4.78 5.72
N GLU A 52 27.64 5.22 5.03
CA GLU A 52 28.78 5.93 5.60
C GLU A 52 28.43 7.34 6.11
N GLU A 53 27.50 8.01 5.44
CA GLU A 53 27.09 9.35 5.83
C GLU A 53 25.67 9.68 5.35
N ARG A 54 24.87 10.32 6.20
CA ARG A 54 23.62 10.98 5.79
C ARG A 54 23.77 12.49 5.92
N ILE A 55 23.60 13.20 4.81
CA ILE A 55 23.53 14.67 4.80
C ILE A 55 22.12 15.10 4.44
N VAL A 56 21.56 16.00 5.24
CA VAL A 56 20.28 16.64 4.97
C VAL A 56 20.54 17.99 4.34
N ILE A 57 19.94 18.24 3.19
CA ILE A 57 20.06 19.47 2.41
C ILE A 57 18.66 20.07 2.28
N PRO A 58 18.30 21.09 3.09
CA PRO A 58 16.99 21.72 3.02
C PRO A 58 16.72 22.31 1.63
N ILE A 59 15.50 22.16 1.13
CA ILE A 59 15.04 22.82 -0.11
C ILE A 59 14.19 24.00 0.33
N VAL A 60 14.70 25.21 0.10
CA VAL A 60 14.17 26.45 0.69
C VAL A 60 13.40 27.33 -0.29
N GLY A 61 13.20 26.82 -1.51
CA GLY A 61 12.36 27.42 -2.52
C GLY A 61 12.98 27.33 -3.91
N GLY A 62 12.56 28.22 -4.80
CA GLY A 62 13.00 28.25 -6.19
C GLY A 62 11.83 28.33 -7.16
N THR A 63 12.11 28.10 -8.44
CA THR A 63 11.14 28.26 -9.53
C THR A 63 11.28 27.14 -10.53
N PHE A 64 10.17 26.76 -11.16
CA PHE A 64 10.17 25.83 -12.27
C PHE A 64 9.29 26.34 -13.41
N LYS A 65 9.68 26.02 -14.64
CA LYS A 65 8.96 26.43 -15.84
C LYS A 65 9.02 25.32 -16.88
N GLY A 66 7.87 25.05 -17.48
CA GLY A 66 7.72 24.02 -18.50
C GLY A 66 6.59 24.34 -19.47
N PRO A 67 6.44 23.55 -20.55
CA PRO A 67 5.42 23.80 -21.56
C PRO A 67 3.99 23.67 -21.06
N ARG A 68 3.76 22.75 -20.09
CA ARG A 68 2.43 22.44 -19.54
C ARG A 68 2.25 22.87 -18.09
N VAL A 69 3.33 23.18 -17.38
CA VAL A 69 3.31 23.48 -15.95
C VAL A 69 4.40 24.48 -15.59
N SER A 70 4.09 25.46 -14.75
CA SER A 70 5.02 26.48 -14.25
C SER A 70 4.62 26.87 -12.84
N GLY A 71 5.59 27.36 -12.05
CA GLY A 71 5.32 27.78 -10.68
C GLY A 71 6.57 27.92 -9.81
N THR A 72 6.35 27.75 -8.51
CA THR A 72 7.36 27.92 -7.46
C THR A 72 7.57 26.65 -6.65
N ILE A 73 8.75 26.52 -6.06
CA ILE A 73 9.06 25.46 -5.11
C ILE A 73 8.77 26.02 -3.71
N LEU A 74 8.02 25.29 -2.90
CA LEU A 74 7.74 25.70 -1.52
C LEU A 74 8.98 25.54 -0.64
N ASN A 75 9.10 26.38 0.38
CA ASN A 75 10.13 26.26 1.42
C ASN A 75 9.76 25.15 2.42
N PHE A 76 9.60 23.93 1.91
CA PHE A 76 9.26 22.76 2.68
C PHE A 76 9.68 21.49 1.95
N GLY A 77 10.75 20.88 2.45
CA GLY A 77 11.36 19.68 1.87
C GLY A 77 12.86 19.64 2.09
N ALA A 78 13.46 18.52 1.73
CA ALA A 78 14.91 18.35 1.74
C ALA A 78 15.34 17.24 0.78
N ASP A 79 16.63 17.21 0.47
CA ASP A 79 17.35 16.03 -0.02
C ASP A 79 18.07 15.37 1.16
N TRP A 80 17.75 14.10 1.43
CA TRP A 80 18.38 13.25 2.42
C TRP A 80 19.49 12.42 1.79
N ARG A 81 20.44 13.07 1.13
CA ARG A 81 21.55 12.45 0.42
C ARG A 81 22.29 11.43 1.29
N LEU A 82 22.38 10.19 0.80
CA LEU A 82 23.12 9.09 1.41
C LEU A 82 24.46 8.91 0.70
N THR A 83 25.54 8.80 1.45
CA THR A 83 26.77 8.14 1.00
C THR A 83 26.66 6.68 1.42
N ASP A 84 26.53 5.76 0.46
CA ASP A 84 26.39 4.33 0.77
C ASP A 84 27.71 3.70 1.24
N ALA A 85 27.66 2.43 1.66
CA ALA A 85 28.84 1.69 2.15
C ALA A 85 29.92 1.44 1.08
N GLN A 86 29.70 1.87 -0.16
CA GLN A 86 30.68 1.83 -1.25
C GLN A 86 31.15 3.25 -1.62
N GLY A 87 30.88 4.25 -0.77
CA GLY A 87 31.23 5.65 -1.00
C GLY A 87 30.41 6.33 -2.10
N LYS A 88 29.33 5.71 -2.60
CA LYS A 88 28.52 6.28 -3.68
C LYS A 88 27.44 7.21 -3.14
N LEU A 89 27.37 8.41 -3.72
CA LEU A 89 26.36 9.42 -3.38
C LEU A 89 25.00 9.08 -4.01
N ARG A 90 23.95 9.05 -3.20
CA ARG A 90 22.58 8.74 -3.59
C ARG A 90 21.64 9.85 -3.08
N PRO A 91 21.21 10.76 -3.97
CA PRO A 91 20.16 11.73 -3.65
C PRO A 91 18.82 11.03 -3.35
N ASP A 92 18.07 11.55 -2.40
CA ASP A 92 16.71 11.11 -2.03
C ASP A 92 15.96 12.32 -1.50
N ALA A 93 15.18 12.98 -2.37
CA ALA A 93 14.54 14.24 -2.06
C ALA A 93 13.03 14.13 -2.01
N ARG A 94 12.43 14.87 -1.08
CA ARG A 94 10.98 15.09 -0.98
C ARG A 94 10.70 16.56 -0.78
N TYR A 95 9.90 17.15 -1.66
CA TYR A 95 9.57 18.58 -1.65
C TYR A 95 8.23 18.83 -2.33
N ASN A 96 7.80 20.08 -2.33
CA ASN A 96 6.49 20.47 -2.84
C ASN A 96 6.62 21.62 -3.85
N LEU A 97 5.86 21.52 -4.93
CA LEU A 97 5.67 22.56 -5.91
C LEU A 97 4.30 23.21 -5.70
N GLN A 98 4.20 24.49 -6.03
CA GLN A 98 2.95 25.19 -6.23
C GLN A 98 2.95 25.78 -7.63
N THR A 99 2.00 25.36 -8.46
CA THR A 99 1.82 25.87 -9.81
C THR A 99 1.28 27.30 -9.79
N ASP A 100 1.41 28.02 -10.91
CA ASP A 100 0.89 29.38 -11.05
C ASP A 100 -0.63 29.48 -10.86
N ASP A 101 -1.38 28.39 -11.09
CA ASP A 101 -2.82 28.29 -10.84
C ASP A 101 -3.18 27.85 -9.40
N GLY A 102 -2.18 27.69 -8.53
CA GLY A 102 -2.35 27.39 -7.11
C GLY A 102 -2.40 25.89 -6.76
N THR A 103 -2.32 24.99 -7.74
CA THR A 103 -2.26 23.53 -7.52
C THR A 103 -0.97 23.14 -6.80
N TYR A 104 -1.09 22.28 -5.79
CA TYR A 104 0.07 21.72 -5.07
C TYR A 104 0.45 20.36 -5.61
N ILE A 105 1.75 20.14 -5.81
CA ILE A 105 2.30 18.87 -6.30
C ILE A 105 3.38 18.42 -5.34
N TYR A 106 3.19 17.27 -4.69
CA TYR A 106 4.25 16.58 -3.97
C TYR A 106 5.21 15.94 -4.97
N VAL A 107 6.51 16.05 -4.71
CA VAL A 107 7.56 15.45 -5.54
C VAL A 107 8.48 14.61 -4.68
N GLN A 108 8.70 13.38 -5.11
CA GLN A 108 9.78 12.52 -4.61
C GLN A 108 10.76 12.26 -5.75
N THR A 109 12.06 12.43 -5.48
CA THR A 109 13.11 12.04 -6.42
C THR A 109 14.14 11.13 -5.79
N GLU A 110 14.59 10.15 -6.56
CA GLU A 110 15.70 9.26 -6.18
C GLU A 110 16.80 9.34 -7.23
N GLY A 111 18.02 9.62 -6.79
CA GLY A 111 19.14 9.86 -7.68
C GLY A 111 20.13 8.71 -7.78
N LEU A 112 20.75 8.60 -8.94
CA LEU A 112 21.91 7.74 -9.15
C LEU A 112 23.20 8.49 -8.82
N PRO A 113 24.25 7.76 -8.38
CA PRO A 113 25.58 8.34 -8.26
C PRO A 113 26.03 8.94 -9.59
N PRO A 114 26.65 10.13 -9.59
CA PRO A 114 27.19 10.71 -10.82
C PRO A 114 28.27 9.79 -11.41
N ALA A 115 28.33 9.72 -12.74
CA ALA A 115 29.26 8.85 -13.45
C ALA A 115 30.74 9.24 -13.24
N ALA A 116 30.97 10.54 -13.02
CA ALA A 116 32.27 11.12 -12.67
C ALA A 116 32.03 12.34 -11.78
N ASP A 117 33.06 12.80 -11.07
CA ASP A 117 32.95 14.03 -10.28
C ASP A 117 32.57 15.23 -11.16
N GLY A 118 31.65 16.06 -10.67
CA GLY A 118 31.07 17.18 -11.42
C GLY A 118 30.11 16.81 -12.56
N ALA A 119 29.97 15.54 -12.94
CA ALA A 119 29.01 15.12 -13.97
C ALA A 119 27.56 15.27 -13.47
N PRO A 120 26.58 15.48 -14.39
CA PRO A 120 25.17 15.43 -14.03
C PRO A 120 24.81 14.08 -13.40
N SER A 121 23.90 14.10 -12.44
CA SER A 121 23.27 12.88 -11.94
C SER A 121 21.90 12.70 -12.58
N MET A 122 21.45 11.45 -12.65
CA MET A 122 20.11 11.11 -13.11
C MET A 122 19.20 10.93 -11.90
N LEU A 123 17.97 11.43 -12.00
CA LEU A 123 16.90 11.27 -11.01
C LEU A 123 15.76 10.44 -11.61
N ARG A 124 15.08 9.68 -10.77
CA ARG A 124 13.74 9.17 -11.03
C ARG A 124 12.76 10.09 -10.31
N GLY A 125 11.73 10.56 -11.00
CA GLY A 125 10.72 11.45 -10.43
C GLY A 125 9.41 10.72 -10.21
N LYS A 126 8.77 10.96 -9.06
CA LYS A 126 7.39 10.59 -8.78
C LYS A 126 6.64 11.84 -8.30
N PHE A 127 5.40 11.99 -8.76
CA PHE A 127 4.52 13.10 -8.40
C PHE A 127 3.25 12.61 -7.74
N GLU A 128 2.69 13.41 -6.86
CA GLU A 128 1.34 13.23 -6.32
C GLU A 128 0.64 14.60 -6.27
N THR A 129 -0.55 14.70 -6.84
CA THR A 129 -1.39 15.91 -6.88
C THR A 129 -2.87 15.53 -6.94
N ASP A 130 -3.76 16.48 -6.69
CA ASP A 130 -5.21 16.30 -6.83
C ASP A 130 -5.56 15.69 -8.20
N THR A 131 -6.34 14.61 -8.19
CA THR A 131 -6.77 13.87 -9.38
C THR A 131 -7.75 14.65 -10.24
N ASN A 132 -8.37 15.71 -9.70
CA ASN A 132 -9.25 16.61 -10.45
C ASN A 132 -8.58 17.93 -10.87
N GLY A 133 -7.30 18.10 -10.52
CA GLY A 133 -6.54 19.33 -10.80
C GLY A 133 -5.99 19.39 -12.23
N THR A 134 -5.56 20.58 -12.65
CA THR A 134 -4.89 20.82 -13.95
C THR A 134 -3.59 20.04 -14.10
N ALA A 135 -2.94 19.71 -12.99
CA ALA A 135 -1.72 18.91 -12.94
C ALA A 135 -1.97 17.40 -12.76
N ALA A 136 -3.22 16.92 -12.73
CA ALA A 136 -3.55 15.51 -12.46
C ALA A 136 -2.79 14.51 -13.35
N TRP A 137 -2.50 14.91 -14.60
CA TRP A 137 -1.71 14.12 -15.54
C TRP A 137 -0.33 13.71 -15.02
N MET A 138 0.26 14.47 -14.08
CA MET A 138 1.58 14.18 -13.52
C MET A 138 1.58 12.96 -12.58
N ASN A 139 0.42 12.49 -12.11
CA ASN A 139 0.34 11.31 -11.25
C ASN A 139 0.81 10.02 -11.97
N ASP A 140 0.69 9.98 -13.30
CA ASP A 140 0.89 8.77 -14.12
C ASP A 140 2.10 8.85 -15.07
N VAL A 141 2.99 9.83 -14.88
CA VAL A 141 4.17 9.98 -15.75
C VAL A 141 5.34 9.10 -15.30
N ALA A 142 5.98 8.45 -16.27
CA ALA A 142 7.30 7.85 -16.07
C ALA A 142 8.36 8.95 -16.23
N ALA A 143 8.81 9.53 -15.11
CA ALA A 143 9.69 10.70 -15.14
C ALA A 143 11.17 10.41 -14.82
N VAL A 144 12.05 11.06 -15.59
CA VAL A 144 13.50 11.08 -15.39
C VAL A 144 14.01 12.52 -15.34
N GLY A 145 14.86 12.81 -14.36
CA GLY A 145 15.45 14.13 -14.17
C GLY A 145 16.95 14.14 -14.45
N VAL A 146 17.46 15.23 -15.01
CA VAL A 146 18.90 15.49 -15.13
C VAL A 146 19.26 16.62 -14.16
N ILE A 147 20.02 16.31 -13.11
CA ILE A 147 20.42 17.30 -12.10
C ILE A 147 21.84 17.81 -12.35
N ARG A 148 22.00 19.13 -12.32
CA ARG A 148 23.27 19.85 -12.39
C ARG A 148 23.42 20.74 -11.17
N ARG A 149 24.61 20.79 -10.59
CA ARG A 149 24.91 21.67 -9.45
C ARG A 149 25.14 23.10 -9.92
N LYS A 150 24.61 24.07 -9.18
CA LYS A 150 24.90 25.50 -9.33
C LYS A 150 25.51 25.99 -8.02
N GLY A 151 26.81 25.73 -7.86
CA GLY A 151 27.51 25.94 -6.59
C GLY A 151 26.95 25.05 -5.48
N THR A 152 26.89 25.59 -4.26
CA THR A 152 26.34 24.90 -3.08
C THR A 152 24.92 25.34 -2.71
N GLU A 153 24.45 26.44 -3.30
CA GLU A 153 23.20 27.14 -2.95
C GLU A 153 22.01 26.71 -3.82
N ALA A 154 22.25 26.08 -4.96
CA ALA A 154 21.17 25.67 -5.85
C ALA A 154 21.52 24.45 -6.71
N VAL A 155 20.48 23.80 -7.21
CA VAL A 155 20.55 22.77 -8.24
C VAL A 155 19.60 23.10 -9.37
N LEU A 156 20.02 22.78 -10.59
CA LEU A 156 19.22 22.87 -11.80
C LEU A 156 18.74 21.47 -12.17
N ILE A 157 17.44 21.30 -12.40
CA ILE A 157 16.87 20.01 -12.78
C ILE A 157 16.02 20.19 -14.04
N ASP A 158 16.36 19.47 -15.10
CA ASP A 158 15.46 19.28 -16.25
C ASP A 158 14.74 17.95 -16.05
N MET A 159 13.42 18.00 -15.90
CA MET A 159 12.58 16.83 -15.66
C MET A 159 11.83 16.48 -16.93
N TRP A 160 11.90 15.22 -17.32
CA TRP A 160 11.35 14.68 -18.56
C TRP A 160 10.40 13.53 -18.27
N GLU A 161 9.36 13.36 -19.08
CA GLU A 161 8.50 12.18 -19.08
C GLU A 161 8.82 11.29 -20.29
N ALA A 162 8.58 9.99 -20.19
CA ALA A 162 8.51 9.12 -21.34
C ALA A 162 7.29 9.44 -22.21
N GLN A 163 7.49 9.56 -23.52
CA GLN A 163 6.42 9.82 -24.47
C GLN A 163 5.63 8.53 -24.75
N TYR A 164 4.30 8.64 -24.74
CA TYR A 164 3.39 7.57 -25.11
C TYR A 164 2.70 7.85 -26.46
N LYS A 165 2.09 6.80 -27.04
CA LYS A 165 1.14 6.86 -28.16
C LYS A 165 -0.15 6.15 -27.76
N LEU A 166 -1.29 6.56 -28.31
CA LEU A 166 -2.56 5.81 -28.17
C LEU A 166 -2.45 4.45 -28.86
N LEU A 167 -3.17 3.46 -28.33
CA LEU A 167 -3.34 2.17 -28.98
C LEU A 167 -4.03 2.31 -30.36
N PRO A 168 -3.78 1.39 -31.31
CA PRO A 168 -4.56 1.29 -32.54
C PRO A 168 -6.05 1.12 -32.29
N PRO A 169 -6.93 1.47 -33.25
CA PRO A 169 -8.38 1.37 -33.07
C PRO A 169 -8.84 -0.04 -32.65
N SER A 170 -8.27 -1.08 -33.25
CA SER A 170 -8.60 -2.48 -32.93
C SER A 170 -8.29 -2.85 -31.46
N LEU A 171 -7.18 -2.34 -30.91
CA LEU A 171 -6.82 -2.59 -29.51
C LEU A 171 -7.58 -1.69 -28.55
N ILE A 172 -7.97 -0.48 -28.97
CA ILE A 172 -8.92 0.34 -28.21
C ILE A 172 -10.27 -0.35 -28.11
N GLU A 173 -10.80 -0.87 -29.23
CA GLU A 173 -12.04 -1.65 -29.25
C GLU A 173 -11.97 -2.88 -28.34
N LEU A 174 -10.83 -3.57 -28.32
CA LEU A 174 -10.59 -4.69 -27.40
C LEU A 174 -10.67 -4.24 -25.93
N GLN A 175 -10.00 -3.14 -25.56
CA GLN A 175 -10.04 -2.60 -24.20
C GLN A 175 -11.47 -2.14 -23.81
N ILE A 176 -12.19 -1.47 -24.71
CA ILE A 176 -13.60 -1.08 -24.51
C ILE A 176 -14.44 -2.34 -24.28
N GLY A 177 -14.26 -3.38 -25.10
CA GLY A 177 -14.97 -4.64 -24.96
C GLY A 177 -14.71 -5.33 -23.62
N GLN A 178 -13.49 -5.28 -23.10
CA GLN A 178 -13.17 -5.78 -21.75
C GLN A 178 -13.91 -5.00 -20.66
N ILE A 179 -13.98 -3.66 -20.77
CA ILE A 179 -14.72 -2.82 -19.83
C ILE A 179 -16.22 -3.14 -19.87
N ASP A 180 -16.80 -3.21 -21.08
CA ASP A 180 -18.22 -3.50 -21.27
C ASP A 180 -18.58 -4.90 -20.73
N LEU A 181 -17.72 -5.89 -20.94
CA LEU A 181 -17.89 -7.23 -20.38
C LEU A 181 -17.87 -7.22 -18.85
N LEU A 182 -16.94 -6.50 -18.23
CA LEU A 182 -16.86 -6.37 -16.77
C LEU A 182 -18.09 -5.65 -16.20
N LEU A 183 -18.54 -4.57 -16.84
CA LEU A 183 -19.78 -3.88 -16.45
C LEU A 183 -21.02 -4.77 -16.58
N ALA A 184 -21.05 -5.65 -17.58
CA ALA A 184 -22.14 -6.61 -17.77
C ALA A 184 -22.10 -7.77 -16.77
N MET A 185 -20.91 -8.26 -16.42
CA MET A 185 -20.73 -9.36 -15.46
C MET A 185 -20.93 -8.92 -14.00
N TYR A 186 -20.62 -7.66 -13.69
CA TYR A 186 -20.62 -7.11 -12.34
C TYR A 186 -21.46 -5.81 -12.25
N PRO A 187 -22.74 -5.85 -12.64
CA PRO A 187 -23.55 -4.62 -12.81
C PRO A 187 -23.84 -3.89 -11.49
N SER A 188 -23.74 -4.57 -10.34
CA SER A 188 -24.00 -3.96 -9.02
C SER A 188 -22.70 -3.64 -8.26
N GLU A 189 -21.58 -4.23 -8.69
CA GLU A 189 -20.31 -4.25 -7.98
C GLU A 189 -19.26 -3.30 -8.59
N THR A 190 -19.49 -2.79 -9.80
CA THR A 190 -18.61 -1.79 -10.44
C THR A 190 -19.38 -0.61 -11.00
N THR A 191 -18.78 0.57 -10.92
CA THR A 191 -19.23 1.77 -11.61
C THR A 191 -18.02 2.57 -12.12
N LEU A 192 -18.17 3.19 -13.29
CA LEU A 192 -17.17 4.12 -13.80
C LEU A 192 -17.44 5.52 -13.28
N ASP A 193 -16.40 6.21 -12.84
CA ASP A 193 -16.50 7.63 -12.50
C ASP A 193 -16.72 8.51 -13.75
N PRO A 194 -17.19 9.77 -13.59
CA PRO A 194 -17.47 10.63 -14.74
C PRO A 194 -16.26 10.92 -15.65
N SER A 195 -15.05 10.91 -15.11
CA SER A 195 -13.84 11.13 -15.90
C SER A 195 -13.52 9.93 -16.79
N ALA A 196 -13.65 8.72 -16.24
CA ALA A 196 -13.52 7.47 -16.97
C ALA A 196 -14.58 7.35 -18.06
N GLN A 197 -15.83 7.73 -17.77
CA GLN A 197 -16.92 7.76 -18.75
C GLN A 197 -16.62 8.72 -19.90
N THR A 198 -16.14 9.93 -19.60
CA THR A 198 -15.77 10.92 -20.62
C THR A 198 -14.66 10.40 -21.54
N ILE A 199 -13.63 9.77 -20.98
CA ILE A 199 -12.54 9.17 -21.77
C ILE A 199 -13.09 8.03 -22.65
N LEU A 200 -13.96 7.19 -22.10
CA LEU A 200 -14.56 6.07 -22.81
C LEU A 200 -15.45 6.53 -23.97
N GLU A 201 -16.23 7.59 -23.78
CA GLU A 201 -17.04 8.23 -24.83
C GLU A 201 -16.17 8.78 -25.96
N VAL A 202 -15.10 9.51 -25.62
CA VAL A 202 -14.13 10.00 -26.62
C VAL A 202 -13.55 8.86 -27.44
N PHE A 203 -13.20 7.75 -26.80
CA PHE A 203 -12.67 6.58 -27.53
C PHE A 203 -13.72 5.90 -28.40
N ARG A 204 -14.95 5.70 -27.91
CA ARG A 204 -16.06 5.14 -28.68
C ARG A 204 -16.39 5.98 -29.93
N ASP A 205 -16.36 7.30 -29.79
CA ASP A 205 -16.57 8.21 -30.92
C ASP A 205 -15.41 8.12 -31.91
N SER A 206 -14.17 7.98 -31.42
CA SER A 206 -12.97 7.92 -32.26
C SER A 206 -12.86 6.63 -33.06
N THR A 207 -13.31 5.49 -32.52
CA THR A 207 -13.34 4.21 -33.24
C THR A 207 -14.43 4.22 -34.30
N THR A 208 -15.59 4.80 -33.99
CA THR A 208 -16.71 4.97 -34.95
C THR A 208 -16.36 5.92 -36.09
N SER A 209 -15.67 7.02 -35.79
CA SER A 209 -15.29 8.05 -36.79
C SER A 209 -13.93 7.78 -37.45
N ASN A 210 -13.20 6.76 -37.00
CA ASN A 210 -11.82 6.44 -37.38
C ASN A 210 -10.86 7.66 -37.29
N SER A 211 -11.03 8.50 -36.25
CA SER A 211 -10.29 9.75 -36.05
C SER A 211 -9.53 9.76 -34.70
N LEU A 212 -8.47 8.94 -34.63
CA LEU A 212 -7.57 8.89 -33.47
C LEU A 212 -6.88 10.23 -33.15
N GLU A 213 -6.62 11.07 -34.15
CA GLU A 213 -6.01 12.38 -33.94
C GLU A 213 -6.92 13.30 -33.12
N SER A 214 -8.23 13.24 -33.34
CA SER A 214 -9.22 14.01 -32.58
C SER A 214 -9.27 13.53 -31.12
N ALA A 215 -9.20 12.22 -30.88
CA ALA A 215 -9.13 11.65 -29.53
C ALA A 215 -7.85 12.08 -28.81
N GLN A 216 -6.70 12.02 -29.48
CA GLN A 216 -5.42 12.44 -28.92
C GLN A 216 -5.41 13.92 -28.51
N ALA A 217 -6.11 14.78 -29.26
CA ALA A 217 -6.25 16.20 -28.93
C ALA A 217 -7.23 16.47 -27.79
N ALA A 218 -8.27 15.65 -27.65
CA ALA A 218 -9.28 15.80 -26.60
C ALA A 218 -8.77 15.33 -25.22
N ILE A 219 -7.89 14.32 -25.20
CA ILE A 219 -7.38 13.71 -23.98
C ILE A 219 -6.16 14.50 -23.47
N LYS A 220 -6.27 15.06 -22.26
CA LYS A 220 -5.27 15.96 -21.65
C LYS A 220 -4.21 15.26 -20.80
N SER A 221 -4.43 14.00 -20.45
CA SER A 221 -3.55 13.16 -19.62
C SER A 221 -3.26 11.84 -20.32
N THR A 222 -2.35 11.02 -19.77
CA THR A 222 -2.18 9.65 -20.27
C THR A 222 -3.47 8.87 -20.05
N PRO A 223 -4.18 8.41 -21.10
CA PRO A 223 -5.47 7.77 -20.92
C PRO A 223 -5.32 6.40 -20.28
N ASN A 224 -5.89 6.29 -19.08
CA ASN A 224 -6.02 5.08 -18.30
C ASN A 224 -7.37 5.14 -17.59
N ILE A 225 -8.19 4.10 -17.75
CA ILE A 225 -9.47 4.01 -17.04
C ILE A 225 -9.22 3.28 -15.72
N SER A 226 -9.54 3.96 -14.62
CA SER A 226 -9.62 3.31 -13.31
C SER A 226 -11.04 2.80 -13.10
N MET A 227 -11.18 1.54 -12.75
CA MET A 227 -12.48 0.93 -12.49
C MET A 227 -12.44 0.15 -11.16
N PRO A 228 -13.08 0.65 -10.09
CA PRO A 228 -13.19 -0.10 -8.86
C PRO A 228 -14.22 -1.24 -9.01
N LEU A 229 -13.91 -2.40 -8.46
CA LEU A 229 -14.77 -3.58 -8.45
C LEU A 229 -14.86 -4.13 -7.03
N ASP A 230 -16.04 -4.11 -6.43
CA ASP A 230 -16.30 -4.65 -5.09
C ASP A 230 -16.69 -6.13 -5.19
N LEU A 231 -15.71 -7.03 -5.11
CA LEU A 231 -15.94 -8.47 -5.26
C LEU A 231 -16.54 -9.08 -3.98
N PRO A 232 -17.69 -9.77 -4.06
CA PRO A 232 -18.22 -10.52 -2.93
C PRO A 232 -17.37 -11.80 -2.71
N ILE A 233 -16.96 -12.00 -1.46
CA ILE A 233 -16.16 -13.13 -0.96
C ILE A 233 -17.01 -13.88 0.08
N GLY A 234 -17.80 -14.86 -0.39
CA GLY A 234 -18.64 -15.70 0.47
C GLY A 234 -19.77 -16.36 -0.31
N ALA A 235 -20.49 -17.27 0.32
CA ALA A 235 -21.74 -17.78 -0.23
C ALA A 235 -22.85 -16.73 0.01
N PRO A 236 -23.80 -16.55 -0.93
CA PRO A 236 -24.86 -15.54 -0.84
C PRO A 236 -25.81 -15.66 0.38
N ASP A 237 -25.66 -16.67 1.24
CA ASP A 237 -26.56 -17.00 2.35
C ASP A 237 -25.90 -17.00 3.75
N THR A 238 -24.69 -16.44 3.91
CA THR A 238 -24.05 -16.28 5.23
C THR A 238 -24.19 -14.86 5.79
N GLU A 239 -24.47 -14.72 7.09
CA GLU A 239 -24.68 -13.43 7.78
C GLU A 239 -23.47 -12.47 7.76
N GLU A 240 -22.28 -12.94 7.35
CA GLU A 240 -21.08 -12.12 7.15
C GLU A 240 -20.73 -12.00 5.65
N GLU A 241 -21.42 -11.12 4.93
CA GLU A 241 -21.08 -10.80 3.54
C GLU A 241 -19.75 -10.02 3.50
N LYS A 242 -18.64 -10.70 3.21
CA LYS A 242 -17.32 -10.07 3.07
C LYS A 242 -17.14 -9.61 1.63
N SER A 243 -16.63 -8.40 1.43
CA SER A 243 -16.24 -7.89 0.12
C SER A 243 -14.75 -7.60 0.04
N LEU A 244 -14.20 -7.71 -1.17
CA LEU A 244 -12.82 -7.38 -1.51
C LEU A 244 -12.81 -6.38 -2.65
N ARG A 245 -12.35 -5.16 -2.37
CA ARG A 245 -12.27 -4.12 -3.38
C ARG A 245 -11.02 -4.25 -4.23
N LEU A 246 -11.21 -4.34 -5.55
CA LEU A 246 -10.16 -4.32 -6.54
C LEU A 246 -10.17 -3.00 -7.30
N ASP A 247 -9.01 -2.38 -7.48
CA ASP A 247 -8.83 -1.25 -8.39
C ASP A 247 -8.24 -1.79 -9.70
N LEU A 248 -9.02 -1.74 -10.77
CA LEU A 248 -8.57 -2.06 -12.12
C LEU A 248 -8.03 -0.81 -12.79
N SER A 249 -6.93 -0.96 -13.53
CA SER A 249 -6.30 0.10 -14.32
C SER A 249 -6.14 -0.40 -15.75
N ILE A 250 -6.94 0.15 -16.65
CA ILE A 250 -7.03 -0.23 -18.07
C ILE A 250 -6.29 0.83 -18.92
N PRO A 251 -5.09 0.51 -19.42
CA PRO A 251 -4.29 1.45 -20.21
C PRO A 251 -4.73 1.49 -21.68
N PHE A 252 -4.83 2.71 -22.24
CA PHE A 252 -5.13 2.95 -23.66
C PHE A 252 -3.91 3.44 -24.46
N VAL A 253 -2.72 3.23 -23.91
CA VAL A 253 -1.46 3.72 -24.48
C VAL A 253 -0.40 2.64 -24.56
N TYR A 254 0.56 2.86 -25.45
CA TYR A 254 1.82 2.14 -25.48
C TYR A 254 2.99 3.11 -25.57
N TYR A 255 4.17 2.65 -25.18
CA TYR A 255 5.41 3.40 -25.28
C TYR A 255 6.18 2.89 -26.50
N PRO A 256 6.23 3.65 -27.61
CA PRO A 256 6.92 3.20 -28.81
C PRO A 256 8.42 3.13 -28.53
N GLY A 257 9.06 2.03 -28.96
CA GLY A 257 10.51 1.92 -28.94
C GLY A 257 11.16 2.89 -29.93
N GLU A 258 10.65 2.97 -31.17
CA GLU A 258 11.14 3.84 -32.23
C GLU A 258 10.09 4.85 -32.70
N ARG A 259 10.55 5.92 -33.37
CA ARG A 259 9.67 6.94 -33.96
C ARG A 259 8.61 6.32 -34.89
N ASN A 260 8.99 5.27 -35.60
CA ASN A 260 8.17 4.56 -36.59
C ASN A 260 7.92 3.09 -36.23
N SER A 261 8.13 2.67 -34.97
CA SER A 261 7.79 1.30 -34.58
C SER A 261 6.32 1.02 -34.89
N PRO A 262 6.01 -0.17 -35.43
CA PRO A 262 4.62 -0.59 -35.56
C PRO A 262 3.97 -0.58 -34.16
N PRO A 263 2.66 -0.35 -34.10
CA PRO A 263 1.92 -0.54 -32.86
C PRO A 263 2.08 -1.98 -32.33
N PRO A 264 1.85 -2.20 -31.03
CA PRO A 264 1.89 -3.56 -30.48
C PRO A 264 0.80 -4.43 -31.12
N ASP A 265 1.08 -5.72 -31.25
CA ASP A 265 0.11 -6.71 -31.74
C ASP A 265 -0.99 -6.98 -30.69
N ASP A 266 -0.63 -6.91 -29.40
CA ASP A 266 -1.53 -7.15 -28.27
C ASP A 266 -1.73 -5.90 -27.41
N ALA A 267 -2.91 -5.78 -26.80
CA ALA A 267 -3.19 -4.71 -25.84
C ALA A 267 -2.40 -4.92 -24.54
N PRO A 268 -1.94 -3.84 -23.86
CA PRO A 268 -1.31 -3.97 -22.57
C PRO A 268 -2.31 -4.54 -21.55
N SER A 269 -1.82 -5.42 -20.66
CA SER A 269 -2.67 -6.09 -19.68
C SER A 269 -3.31 -5.11 -18.68
N VAL A 270 -4.55 -5.42 -18.30
CA VAL A 270 -5.26 -4.71 -17.23
C VAL A 270 -4.55 -4.98 -15.91
N LYS A 271 -4.14 -3.92 -15.22
CA LYS A 271 -3.48 -4.04 -13.91
C LYS A 271 -4.54 -4.09 -12.82
N LEU A 272 -4.39 -5.05 -11.91
CA LEU A 272 -5.25 -5.25 -10.76
C LEU A 272 -4.51 -4.90 -9.48
N ARG A 273 -5.14 -4.11 -8.61
CA ARG A 273 -4.65 -3.83 -7.26
C ARG A 273 -5.70 -4.19 -6.23
N ILE A 274 -5.29 -4.95 -5.23
CA ILE A 274 -6.15 -5.28 -4.09
C ILE A 274 -6.08 -4.13 -3.07
N GLN A 275 -7.23 -3.56 -2.71
CA GLN A 275 -7.32 -2.71 -1.53
C GLN A 275 -7.43 -3.59 -0.28
N GLN A 276 -6.62 -3.31 0.75
CA GLN A 276 -6.65 -4.09 1.99
C GLN A 276 -8.04 -3.98 2.64
N PRO A 277 -8.82 -5.07 2.76
CA PRO A 277 -10.07 -5.06 3.50
C PRO A 277 -9.81 -5.15 5.00
N ASN A 278 -10.83 -4.82 5.81
CA ASN A 278 -10.76 -4.90 7.27
C ASN A 278 -10.58 -6.33 7.81
N TRP A 279 -10.94 -7.36 7.03
CA TRP A 279 -10.86 -8.76 7.42
C TRP A 279 -9.57 -9.47 6.94
N LEU A 280 -8.69 -8.79 6.19
CA LEU A 280 -7.35 -9.27 5.86
C LEU A 280 -6.27 -8.44 6.55
N SER A 281 -5.26 -9.12 7.09
CA SER A 281 -4.04 -8.45 7.53
C SER A 281 -3.27 -7.89 6.32
N LYS A 282 -2.50 -6.83 6.54
CA LYS A 282 -1.63 -6.24 5.51
C LYS A 282 -0.66 -7.25 4.90
N ALA A 283 -0.14 -8.17 5.72
CA ALA A 283 0.73 -9.25 5.26
C ALA A 283 -0.02 -10.23 4.34
N ALA A 284 -1.23 -10.65 4.72
CA ALA A 284 -2.07 -11.52 3.89
C ALA A 284 -2.48 -10.83 2.58
N THR A 285 -2.85 -9.55 2.62
CA THR A 285 -3.12 -8.76 1.40
C THR A 285 -1.90 -8.66 0.49
N THR A 286 -0.71 -8.48 1.06
CA THR A 286 0.55 -8.42 0.29
C THR A 286 0.85 -9.78 -0.36
N GLN A 287 0.64 -10.88 0.38
CA GLN A 287 0.83 -12.23 -0.13
C GLN A 287 -0.19 -12.57 -1.23
N LEU A 288 -1.46 -12.23 -1.04
CA LEU A 288 -2.51 -12.42 -2.03
C LEU A 288 -2.18 -11.65 -3.32
N SER A 289 -1.79 -10.37 -3.18
CA SER A 289 -1.36 -9.55 -4.32
C SER A 289 -0.15 -10.12 -5.05
N ALA A 290 0.82 -10.68 -4.33
CA ALA A 290 2.01 -11.30 -4.91
C ALA A 290 1.74 -12.66 -5.57
N SER A 291 0.64 -13.32 -5.21
CA SER A 291 0.26 -14.63 -5.76
C SER A 291 -0.53 -14.56 -7.06
N ILE A 292 -0.98 -13.36 -7.46
CA ILE A 292 -1.73 -13.16 -8.70
C ILE A 292 -0.83 -13.59 -9.88
N PRO A 293 -1.25 -14.60 -10.67
CA PRO A 293 -0.45 -15.03 -11.81
C PRO A 293 -0.39 -13.91 -12.85
N PRO A 294 0.73 -13.77 -13.59
CA PRO A 294 0.73 -12.93 -14.79
C PRO A 294 -0.18 -13.58 -15.83
N SER A 295 -1.46 -13.21 -15.86
CA SER A 295 -2.43 -13.69 -16.83
C SER A 295 -2.62 -12.68 -17.97
N GLU A 296 -2.88 -13.20 -19.17
CA GLU A 296 -3.34 -12.39 -20.31
C GLU A 296 -4.82 -12.01 -20.18
N ASP A 297 -5.57 -12.72 -19.32
CA ASP A 297 -7.00 -12.52 -19.10
C ASP A 297 -7.30 -11.91 -17.71
N VAL A 298 -8.02 -10.78 -17.70
CA VAL A 298 -8.45 -10.07 -16.50
C VAL A 298 -9.48 -10.87 -15.70
N LEU A 299 -10.37 -11.61 -16.35
CA LEU A 299 -11.41 -12.38 -15.67
C LEU A 299 -10.81 -13.58 -14.94
N GLY A 300 -9.88 -14.30 -15.57
CA GLY A 300 -9.12 -15.35 -14.90
C GLY A 300 -8.34 -14.85 -13.68
N SER A 301 -7.76 -13.64 -13.75
CA SER A 301 -7.13 -13.02 -12.58
C SER A 301 -8.13 -12.66 -11.48
N ILE A 302 -9.30 -12.12 -11.82
CA ILE A 302 -10.37 -11.81 -10.87
C ILE A 302 -10.84 -13.08 -10.15
N GLU A 303 -11.06 -14.16 -10.91
CA GLU A 303 -11.53 -15.43 -10.34
C GLU A 303 -10.46 -16.07 -9.45
N PHE A 304 -9.19 -16.04 -9.86
CA PHE A 304 -8.08 -16.49 -9.01
C PHE A 304 -8.03 -15.72 -7.68
N ILE A 305 -8.16 -14.39 -7.73
CA ILE A 305 -8.18 -13.56 -6.51
C ILE A 305 -9.36 -13.94 -5.62
N ARG A 306 -10.55 -14.14 -6.20
CA ARG A 306 -11.74 -14.59 -5.48
C ARG A 306 -11.51 -15.94 -4.82
N GLU A 307 -11.02 -16.95 -5.54
CA GLU A 307 -10.75 -18.28 -5.00
C GLU A 307 -9.71 -18.28 -3.88
N ALA A 308 -8.62 -17.51 -4.05
CA ALA A 308 -7.58 -17.38 -3.04
C ALA A 308 -8.11 -16.63 -1.80
N ALA A 309 -8.91 -15.59 -1.98
CA ALA A 309 -9.59 -14.88 -0.89
C ALA A 309 -10.60 -15.79 -0.15
N LEU A 310 -11.41 -16.56 -0.89
CA LEU A 310 -12.33 -17.56 -0.34
C LEU A 310 -11.57 -18.63 0.45
N SER A 311 -10.45 -19.12 -0.06
CA SER A 311 -9.60 -20.09 0.65
C SER A 311 -9.03 -19.51 1.95
N HIS A 312 -8.70 -18.22 1.97
CA HIS A 312 -8.28 -17.52 3.19
C HIS A 312 -9.41 -17.38 4.21
N VAL A 313 -10.63 -17.05 3.76
CA VAL A 313 -11.80 -16.98 4.63
C VAL A 313 -12.17 -18.36 5.17
N SER A 314 -12.19 -19.38 4.33
CA SER A 314 -12.50 -20.77 4.70
C SER A 314 -11.44 -21.39 5.60
N SER A 315 -10.15 -21.11 5.39
CA SER A 315 -9.10 -21.55 6.31
C SER A 315 -9.22 -20.84 7.65
N SER A 316 -9.48 -19.53 7.68
CA SER A 316 -9.72 -18.79 8.92
C SER A 316 -11.00 -19.24 9.64
N ALA A 317 -12.04 -19.62 8.90
CA ALA A 317 -13.26 -20.22 9.43
C ALA A 317 -13.00 -21.65 9.93
N ALA A 318 -12.18 -22.44 9.24
CA ALA A 318 -11.77 -23.78 9.70
C ALA A 318 -10.85 -23.71 10.92
N THR A 319 -10.01 -22.68 11.09
CA THR A 319 -9.32 -22.44 12.37
C THR A 319 -10.29 -22.00 13.47
N LYS A 320 -11.37 -21.28 13.14
CA LYS A 320 -12.45 -20.96 14.08
C LYS A 320 -13.31 -22.19 14.44
N ASP A 321 -13.64 -23.05 13.48
CA ASP A 321 -14.49 -24.24 13.64
C ASP A 321 -13.73 -25.44 14.19
N ALA A 322 -12.43 -25.60 13.88
CA ALA A 322 -11.53 -26.52 14.59
C ALA A 322 -11.19 -26.03 16.02
N MET A 323 -11.62 -24.81 16.37
CA MET A 323 -11.68 -24.30 17.74
C MET A 323 -13.10 -24.35 18.35
N SER A 324 -14.05 -25.04 17.71
CA SER A 324 -15.14 -25.67 18.46
C SER A 324 -14.51 -26.74 19.34
N PRO A 325 -14.72 -26.75 20.66
CA PRO A 325 -14.03 -27.69 21.53
C PRO A 325 -14.56 -29.11 21.26
N GLU A 326 -13.84 -29.88 20.45
CA GLU A 326 -13.80 -31.32 20.65
C GLU A 326 -13.32 -31.54 22.09
N THR A 327 -14.24 -32.04 22.89
CA THR A 327 -14.05 -32.58 24.23
C THR A 327 -12.87 -33.55 24.24
N ASN A 328 -11.68 -33.03 24.50
CA ASN A 328 -10.58 -33.80 25.07
C ASN A 328 -10.25 -33.15 26.42
N GLY A 329 -10.60 -33.87 27.48
CA GLY A 329 -10.75 -33.33 28.83
C GLY A 329 -9.44 -32.90 29.48
N GLN A 330 -9.03 -31.66 29.23
CA GLN A 330 -8.38 -30.79 30.21
C GLN A 330 -8.88 -29.35 30.02
N SER A 331 -9.91 -28.96 30.77
CA SER A 331 -10.35 -27.57 30.86
C SER A 331 -9.17 -26.73 31.35
N SER A 332 -8.65 -25.86 30.47
CA SER A 332 -7.68 -24.84 30.89
C SER A 332 -8.36 -23.94 31.92
N PRO A 333 -7.70 -23.61 33.05
CA PRO A 333 -8.31 -22.80 34.07
C PRO A 333 -8.71 -21.44 33.48
N LEU A 334 -9.90 -20.97 33.83
CA LEU A 334 -10.27 -19.58 33.62
C LEU A 334 -9.34 -18.73 34.48
N VAL A 335 -8.76 -17.69 33.88
CA VAL A 335 -7.86 -16.78 34.56
C VAL A 335 -8.24 -15.34 34.24
N ARG A 336 -7.85 -14.43 35.14
CA ARG A 336 -7.82 -12.99 34.91
C ARG A 336 -6.37 -12.54 34.83
N VAL A 337 -6.01 -11.84 33.77
CA VAL A 337 -4.65 -11.37 33.54
C VAL A 337 -4.64 -9.86 33.36
N TRP A 338 -3.69 -9.22 34.03
CA TRP A 338 -3.49 -7.78 34.02
C TRP A 338 -2.21 -7.41 33.31
N PHE A 339 -2.31 -6.55 32.31
CA PHE A 339 -1.19 -6.01 31.55
C PHE A 339 -1.04 -4.51 31.77
N TYR A 340 0.20 -4.10 31.97
CA TYR A 340 0.59 -2.71 32.18
C TYR A 340 1.34 -2.15 30.98
N PHE A 341 0.98 -0.93 30.59
CA PHE A 341 1.63 -0.18 29.52
C PHE A 341 2.23 1.10 30.09
N PRO A 342 3.53 1.39 29.86
CA PRO A 342 4.08 2.70 30.19
C PRO A 342 3.35 3.84 29.46
N SER A 343 2.85 3.57 28.26
CA SER A 343 1.99 4.47 27.50
C SER A 343 1.24 3.68 26.43
N ILE A 344 -0.07 3.87 26.33
CA ILE A 344 -0.88 3.46 25.17
C ILE A 344 -1.85 4.58 24.82
N SER A 345 -1.69 5.18 23.65
CA SER A 345 -2.47 6.37 23.25
C SER A 345 -2.90 6.36 21.79
N THR A 346 -2.31 5.50 20.95
CA THR A 346 -2.64 5.40 19.53
C THR A 346 -3.99 4.71 19.38
N ARG A 347 -4.98 5.39 18.78
CA ARG A 347 -6.36 4.87 18.63
C ARG A 347 -6.41 3.50 17.95
N SER A 348 -5.79 3.36 16.78
CA SER A 348 -5.74 2.07 16.07
C SER A 348 -5.20 0.93 16.94
N LYS A 349 -4.18 1.15 17.77
CA LYS A 349 -3.66 0.12 18.68
C LYS A 349 -4.62 -0.26 19.80
N ARG A 350 -5.50 0.66 20.19
CA ARG A 350 -6.54 0.40 21.20
C ARG A 350 -7.68 -0.40 20.58
N ASP A 351 -8.07 0.00 19.37
CA ASP A 351 -9.13 -0.67 18.59
C ASP A 351 -8.78 -2.15 18.37
N ASP A 352 -7.50 -2.48 18.15
CA ASP A 352 -7.03 -3.87 18.04
C ASP A 352 -7.39 -4.72 19.27
N PHE A 353 -7.19 -4.20 20.49
CA PHE A 353 -7.51 -4.95 21.71
C PHE A 353 -9.01 -5.24 21.82
N ILE A 354 -9.84 -4.27 21.50
CA ILE A 354 -11.31 -4.40 21.62
C ILE A 354 -11.87 -5.30 20.52
N THR A 355 -11.43 -5.11 19.28
CA THR A 355 -11.96 -5.81 18.10
C THR A 355 -11.63 -7.30 18.10
N HIS A 356 -10.45 -7.68 18.58
CA HIS A 356 -9.99 -9.07 18.50
C HIS A 356 -10.32 -9.92 19.74
N ALA A 357 -10.56 -9.33 20.92
CA ALA A 357 -10.84 -10.12 22.13
C ALA A 357 -12.05 -11.07 21.99
N PRO A 358 -13.18 -10.69 21.36
CA PRO A 358 -14.32 -11.59 21.21
C PRO A 358 -14.03 -12.87 20.42
N SER A 359 -13.13 -12.84 19.43
CA SER A 359 -12.80 -14.05 18.65
C SER A 359 -12.03 -15.09 19.45
N TYR A 360 -11.46 -14.71 20.59
CA TYR A 360 -10.81 -15.61 21.56
C TYR A 360 -11.72 -15.91 22.76
N SER A 361 -13.01 -15.57 22.67
CA SER A 361 -13.95 -15.65 23.80
C SER A 361 -13.44 -14.90 25.04
N LEU A 362 -12.75 -13.77 24.88
CA LEU A 362 -12.17 -12.99 25.98
C LEU A 362 -13.05 -11.78 26.32
N THR A 363 -13.12 -11.45 27.60
CA THR A 363 -13.82 -10.27 28.11
C THR A 363 -12.88 -9.44 28.99
N GLY A 364 -13.21 -8.18 29.24
CA GLY A 364 -12.32 -7.32 30.01
C GLY A 364 -12.43 -5.85 29.64
N PHE A 365 -11.36 -5.11 29.88
CA PHE A 365 -11.31 -3.71 29.51
C PHE A 365 -9.92 -3.22 29.16
N LEU A 366 -9.89 -2.14 28.37
CA LEU A 366 -8.72 -1.31 28.16
C LEU A 366 -8.93 0.09 28.74
N TYR A 367 -7.99 0.55 29.55
CA TYR A 367 -7.88 1.93 30.01
C TYR A 367 -6.61 2.55 29.44
N ALA A 368 -6.75 3.46 28.49
CA ALA A 368 -5.63 4.05 27.78
C ALA A 368 -5.09 5.32 28.43
N GLY A 369 -3.78 5.53 28.32
CA GLY A 369 -3.14 6.69 28.93
C GLY A 369 -1.66 6.46 29.24
N LYS A 370 -1.18 7.27 30.19
CA LYS A 370 0.16 7.21 30.78
C LYS A 370 0.03 7.13 32.32
N PRO A 371 0.05 5.93 32.92
CA PRO A 371 0.15 4.62 32.29
C PRO A 371 -1.18 4.14 31.67
N GLY A 372 -1.12 3.05 30.90
CA GLY A 372 -2.29 2.33 30.43
C GLY A 372 -2.42 0.96 31.10
N LEU A 373 -3.64 0.43 31.12
CA LEU A 373 -3.99 -0.82 31.79
C LEU A 373 -4.92 -1.65 30.91
N LEU A 374 -4.67 -2.95 30.83
CA LEU A 374 -5.53 -3.92 30.18
C LEU A 374 -5.81 -5.06 31.15
N CYS A 375 -7.08 -5.37 31.36
CA CYS A 375 -7.53 -6.55 32.10
C CYS A 375 -8.24 -7.49 31.13
N VAL A 376 -7.89 -8.76 31.14
CA VAL A 376 -8.47 -9.78 30.26
C VAL A 376 -8.86 -11.02 31.06
N GLU A 377 -10.05 -11.53 30.82
CA GLU A 377 -10.62 -12.70 31.46
C GLU A 377 -10.98 -13.77 30.42
N GLY A 378 -10.55 -15.01 30.65
CA GLY A 378 -10.77 -16.12 29.73
C GLY A 378 -9.91 -17.34 30.04
N ALA A 379 -9.90 -18.33 29.16
CA ALA A 379 -9.03 -19.48 29.37
C ALA A 379 -7.57 -19.05 29.26
N SER A 380 -6.70 -19.59 30.12
CA SER A 380 -5.28 -19.17 30.14
C SER A 380 -4.61 -19.28 28.76
N LYS A 381 -4.91 -20.35 28.01
CA LYS A 381 -4.37 -20.58 26.67
C LYS A 381 -4.83 -19.50 25.68
N ASP A 382 -6.12 -19.17 25.69
CA ASP A 382 -6.70 -18.19 24.77
C ASP A 382 -6.13 -16.79 25.01
N ILE A 383 -5.86 -16.43 26.28
CA ILE A 383 -5.21 -15.16 26.63
C ILE A 383 -3.77 -15.11 26.11
N ASP A 384 -3.03 -16.21 26.23
CA ASP A 384 -1.64 -16.27 25.77
C ASP A 384 -1.57 -16.19 24.23
N GLU A 385 -2.49 -16.86 23.52
CA GLU A 385 -2.62 -16.79 22.07
C GLU A 385 -3.06 -15.40 21.60
N TYR A 386 -4.05 -14.79 22.25
CA TYR A 386 -4.48 -13.42 21.99
C TYR A 386 -3.34 -12.42 22.15
N MET A 387 -2.60 -12.48 23.26
CA MET A 387 -1.48 -11.57 23.49
C MET A 387 -0.29 -11.81 22.56
N ARG A 388 -0.10 -13.04 22.09
CA ARG A 388 0.87 -13.36 21.04
C ARG A 388 0.45 -12.68 19.73
N PHE A 389 -0.78 -12.92 19.27
CA PHE A 389 -1.34 -12.30 18.06
C PHE A 389 -1.21 -10.77 18.08
N ILE A 390 -1.60 -10.12 19.19
CA ILE A 390 -1.46 -8.67 19.35
C ILE A 390 0.00 -8.24 19.16
N LYS A 391 0.95 -8.93 19.80
CA LYS A 391 2.38 -8.57 19.75
C LYS A 391 3.06 -8.90 18.42
N THR A 392 2.68 -9.97 17.74
CA THR A 392 3.41 -10.48 16.57
C THR A 392 2.77 -10.11 15.25
N GLU A 393 1.45 -10.12 15.18
CA GLU A 393 0.70 -9.96 13.92
C GLU A 393 0.08 -8.58 13.83
N SER A 394 -0.81 -8.23 14.76
CA SER A 394 -1.47 -6.91 14.78
C SER A 394 -0.43 -5.78 14.93
N TRP A 395 0.55 -5.95 15.81
CA TRP A 395 1.63 -4.96 15.99
C TRP A 395 2.92 -5.32 15.26
N GLY A 396 2.88 -6.19 14.25
CA GLY A 396 4.07 -6.70 13.53
C GLY A 396 5.06 -5.61 13.10
N ASP A 397 4.54 -4.47 12.64
CA ASP A 397 5.30 -3.32 12.15
C ASP A 397 6.01 -2.49 13.26
N ILE A 398 5.76 -2.80 14.54
CA ILE A 398 6.38 -2.10 15.67
C ILE A 398 7.63 -2.86 16.12
N PRO A 399 8.81 -2.20 16.23
CA PRO A 399 10.01 -2.84 16.76
C PRO A 399 9.77 -3.44 18.16
N PRO A 400 10.31 -4.63 18.49
CA PRO A 400 10.06 -5.30 19.76
C PRO A 400 10.34 -4.42 21.01
N GLY A 401 11.39 -3.60 20.97
CA GLY A 401 11.72 -2.67 22.08
C GLY A 401 10.69 -1.55 22.32
N HIS A 402 9.79 -1.32 21.38
CA HIS A 402 8.70 -0.34 21.47
C HIS A 402 7.35 -0.98 21.85
N LYS A 403 7.26 -2.32 21.89
CA LYS A 403 6.10 -3.08 22.36
C LYS A 403 6.15 -3.26 23.89
N LYS A 404 6.24 -2.16 24.62
CA LYS A 404 6.38 -2.18 26.09
C LYS A 404 5.05 -2.50 26.75
N VAL A 405 4.80 -3.79 26.94
CA VAL A 405 3.68 -4.32 27.72
C VAL A 405 4.20 -5.41 28.65
N SER A 406 3.87 -5.31 29.92
CA SER A 406 4.27 -6.29 30.95
C SER A 406 3.03 -6.90 31.58
N GLU A 407 2.96 -8.22 31.59
CA GLU A 407 2.02 -8.93 32.47
C GLU A 407 2.41 -8.65 33.92
N ARG A 408 1.46 -8.18 34.73
CA ARG A 408 1.69 -7.82 36.13
C ARG A 408 1.12 -8.84 37.09
N LEU A 409 -0.03 -9.40 36.75
CA LEU A 409 -0.77 -10.29 37.62
C LEU A 409 -1.60 -11.26 36.79
N ARG A 410 -1.54 -12.55 37.16
CA ARG A 410 -2.39 -13.61 36.63
C ARG A 410 -3.05 -14.35 37.79
N GLU A 411 -4.37 -14.41 37.78
CA GLU A 411 -5.17 -14.99 38.85
C GLU A 411 -6.05 -16.10 38.29
N VAL A 412 -6.05 -17.26 38.94
CA VAL A 412 -6.94 -18.36 38.58
C VAL A 412 -8.33 -18.08 39.16
N LEU A 413 -9.33 -18.06 38.30
CA LEU A 413 -10.73 -17.91 38.67
C LEU A 413 -11.26 -19.29 39.09
N GLY A 414 -11.51 -19.48 40.40
CA GLY A 414 -11.95 -20.75 40.97
C GLY A 414 -13.38 -21.15 40.60
N MET A 415 -13.71 -22.45 40.76
CA MET A 415 -15.04 -23.05 40.53
C MET A 415 -16.15 -22.61 41.53
N GLY A 416 -15.96 -21.51 42.26
CA GLY A 416 -16.92 -20.88 43.17
C GLY A 416 -16.53 -19.42 43.42
N GLU A 417 -17.50 -18.50 43.28
CA GLU A 417 -17.38 -17.02 43.36
C GLU A 417 -16.26 -16.36 42.53
N GLY A 418 -15.87 -16.96 41.40
CA GLY A 418 -14.94 -16.39 40.42
C GLY A 418 -15.52 -16.34 39.01
N ARG A 419 -16.71 -15.76 38.82
CA ARG A 419 -17.24 -15.52 37.47
C ARG A 419 -16.46 -14.36 36.84
N ARG A 420 -16.38 -14.36 35.50
CA ARG A 420 -15.94 -13.17 34.74
C ARG A 420 -16.67 -11.95 35.27
N VAL A 421 -15.92 -10.92 35.64
CA VAL A 421 -16.47 -9.65 36.12
C VAL A 421 -16.97 -8.82 34.94
N PHE A 422 -16.37 -8.99 33.77
CA PHE A 422 -16.72 -8.27 32.56
C PHE A 422 -17.51 -9.17 31.60
N GLY A 423 -18.67 -8.68 31.16
CA GLY A 423 -19.52 -9.37 30.18
C GLY A 423 -19.00 -9.27 28.75
N ASP A 424 -18.33 -8.17 28.42
CA ASP A 424 -17.78 -7.86 27.10
C ASP A 424 -16.33 -7.35 27.21
N MET A 425 -15.68 -7.09 26.07
CA MET A 425 -14.43 -6.35 26.00
C MET A 425 -14.72 -4.88 25.64
N GLU A 426 -14.31 -3.92 26.48
CA GLU A 426 -14.59 -2.49 26.22
C GLU A 426 -13.42 -1.54 26.50
N GLU A 427 -13.38 -0.41 25.79
CA GLU A 427 -12.51 0.71 26.16
C GLU A 427 -13.24 1.61 27.17
N ILE A 428 -12.67 1.77 28.36
CA ILE A 428 -13.25 2.56 29.47
C ILE A 428 -12.62 3.95 29.62
N THR A 429 -11.68 4.31 28.74
CA THR A 429 -10.88 5.55 28.82
C THR A 429 -11.72 6.83 28.91
N ASP A 430 -12.91 6.85 28.29
CA ASP A 430 -13.83 7.99 28.32
C ASP A 430 -14.98 7.84 29.33
N LYS A 431 -15.06 6.68 29.99
CA LYS A 431 -16.11 6.35 30.97
C LYS A 431 -15.64 6.56 32.42
N VAL A 432 -14.33 6.52 32.69
CA VAL A 432 -13.75 6.48 34.04
C VAL A 432 -12.72 7.61 34.26
N GLY A 433 -13.05 8.52 35.17
CA GLY A 433 -12.18 9.63 35.61
C GLY A 433 -12.13 10.84 34.67
N GLU A 434 -11.48 11.91 35.13
CA GLU A 434 -11.27 13.14 34.33
C GLU A 434 -9.86 13.18 33.74
N ARG A 435 -9.75 13.44 32.44
CA ARG A 435 -8.44 13.52 31.77
C ARG A 435 -7.70 14.80 32.15
N ARG A 436 -6.47 14.68 32.68
CA ARG A 436 -5.62 15.83 33.06
C ARG A 436 -4.40 16.02 32.13
N GLY A 437 -3.91 17.26 32.00
CA GLY A 437 -2.71 17.64 31.24
C GLY A 437 -2.97 18.24 29.86
N VAL A 438 -1.95 18.86 29.24
CA VAL A 438 -2.04 19.67 27.99
C VAL A 438 -2.67 18.94 26.80
N ARG A 439 -2.61 17.60 26.78
CA ARG A 439 -3.22 16.75 25.74
C ARG A 439 -4.24 15.74 26.29
N ALA A 440 -4.73 15.94 27.51
CA ALA A 440 -5.69 15.04 28.15
C ALA A 440 -5.24 13.55 28.21
N ASN A 441 -3.94 13.30 28.37
CA ASN A 441 -3.34 11.95 28.27
C ASN A 441 -2.86 11.38 29.61
N ARG A 442 -3.03 12.10 30.73
CA ARG A 442 -2.70 11.55 32.06
C ARG A 442 -3.89 10.76 32.57
N ALA A 443 -3.62 9.50 32.88
CA ALA A 443 -4.55 8.55 33.46
C ALA A 443 -4.92 8.97 34.89
N ASP A 444 -6.21 8.95 35.22
CA ASP A 444 -6.70 9.15 36.58
C ASP A 444 -6.80 7.77 37.28
N MET A 445 -5.66 7.31 37.78
CA MET A 445 -5.56 5.98 38.39
C MET A 445 -6.42 5.83 39.64
N LYS A 446 -6.77 6.93 40.31
CA LYS A 446 -7.66 6.92 41.49
C LYS A 446 -9.11 6.63 41.07
N ALA A 447 -9.57 7.25 39.98
CA ALA A 447 -10.89 6.94 39.43
C ALA A 447 -10.99 5.49 38.94
N VAL A 448 -9.90 4.95 38.36
CA VAL A 448 -9.83 3.53 37.99
C VAL A 448 -9.88 2.62 39.22
N GLU A 449 -9.18 2.98 40.30
CA GLU A 449 -9.24 2.25 41.58
C GLU A 449 -10.66 2.19 42.13
N GLU A 450 -11.35 3.33 42.24
CA GLU A 450 -12.73 3.43 42.72
C GLU A 450 -13.67 2.57 41.85
N TRP A 451 -13.55 2.64 40.52
CA TRP A 451 -14.34 1.86 39.57
C TRP A 451 -14.12 0.34 39.69
N LEU A 452 -12.90 -0.10 40.03
CA LEU A 452 -12.55 -1.50 40.25
C LEU A 452 -12.97 -2.01 41.64
N VAL A 453 -12.94 -1.15 42.67
CA VAL A 453 -13.43 -1.48 44.02
C VAL A 453 -14.92 -1.82 43.97
N GLU A 454 -15.73 -1.06 43.23
CA GLU A 454 -17.15 -1.35 43.01
C GLU A 454 -17.42 -2.72 42.36
N ARG A 455 -16.43 -3.26 41.66
CA ARG A 455 -16.48 -4.55 40.95
C ARG A 455 -15.76 -5.68 41.69
N GLY A 456 -15.33 -5.44 42.93
CA GLY A 456 -14.62 -6.41 43.75
C GLY A 456 -13.17 -6.67 43.32
N LEU A 457 -12.56 -5.79 42.52
CA LEU A 457 -11.21 -5.93 41.96
C LEU A 457 -10.17 -4.98 42.57
N GLY A 458 -10.52 -4.29 43.66
CA GLY A 458 -9.63 -3.32 44.32
C GLY A 458 -8.29 -3.93 44.75
N GLU A 459 -8.29 -5.07 45.44
CA GLU A 459 -7.06 -5.73 45.90
C GLU A 459 -6.17 -6.20 44.75
N ALA A 460 -6.77 -6.73 43.67
CA ALA A 460 -6.05 -7.14 42.47
C ALA A 460 -5.37 -5.93 41.81
N PHE A 461 -6.07 -4.79 41.73
CA PHE A 461 -5.53 -3.55 41.18
C PHE A 461 -4.34 -3.01 41.97
N THR A 462 -4.40 -3.02 43.31
CA THR A 462 -3.26 -2.58 44.15
C THR A 462 -2.02 -3.43 43.88
N ARG A 463 -2.17 -4.74 43.69
CA ARG A 463 -1.08 -5.67 43.35
C ARG A 463 -0.49 -5.48 41.95
N VAL A 464 -1.25 -4.87 41.04
CA VAL A 464 -0.81 -4.60 39.65
C VAL A 464 0.04 -3.34 39.55
N LEU A 465 -0.17 -2.37 40.45
CA LEU A 465 0.54 -1.08 40.47
C LEU A 465 1.73 -1.02 41.41
N MET A 466 1.82 -1.93 42.40
CA MET A 466 3.03 -2.20 43.17
C MET A 466 4.06 -2.95 42.31
#